data_AF-A0A359LWN5-F1
#
_entry.id   AF-A0A359LWN5-F1
#
_cell.length_a   1.000
_cell.length_b   1.000
_cell.length_c   1.000
_cell.angle_alpha   90.00
_cell.angle_beta   90.00
_cell.angle_gamma   90.00
#
_symmetry.space_group_name_H-M   'P 1'
#
loop_
_entity.id
_entity.type
_entity.pdbx_description
1 polymer ?
#
loop_
_entity_poly.entity_id
_entity_poly.type
_entity_poly.pdbx_seq_one_letter_code
_entity_poly.pdbx_strand_id
1 'polypeptide(L)'
;PEAPEGPATLQPAPPPDAPAPAVSTAPNGQMEVAARVDGSAIFIAGPAAAPRFEVLAGQPVSGVSITGLPAAGAATWTVTRLDGRGTVAIAEQPSAANGFTVRVRIDDPKGGADTYRFRLNWRR
;
A
#
# COMPACT_ATOMS: atom_id res chain seq x y z
N PRO A 1 -0.66 22.91 -49.35
CA PRO A 1 -0.40 23.95 -48.32
C PRO A 1 -1.56 24.00 -47.31
N GLU A 2 -1.24 24.43 -46.08
CA GLU A 2 -2.11 24.59 -44.88
C GLU A 2 -2.39 23.36 -43.98
N ALA A 3 -1.47 23.22 -43.01
CA ALA A 3 -1.62 23.02 -41.56
C ALA A 3 -2.50 21.90 -40.97
N PRO A 4 -1.93 20.96 -40.18
CA PRO A 4 -2.65 20.30 -39.10
C PRO A 4 -2.70 21.18 -37.85
N GLU A 5 -3.88 21.22 -37.24
CA GLU A 5 -4.23 21.95 -36.03
C GLU A 5 -3.33 21.55 -34.84
N GLY A 6 -3.03 22.52 -33.98
CA GLY A 6 -1.89 22.54 -33.06
C GLY A 6 -1.81 21.42 -32.01
N PRO A 7 -0.63 21.24 -31.39
CA PRO A 7 -0.44 20.22 -30.38
C PRO A 7 -1.23 20.58 -29.12
N ALA A 8 -2.20 19.73 -28.79
CA ALA A 8 -2.82 19.65 -27.49
C ALA A 8 -1.73 19.70 -26.40
N THR A 9 -1.87 20.62 -25.46
CA THR A 9 -1.09 20.72 -24.23
C THR A 9 -0.83 19.33 -23.66
N LEU A 10 0.41 18.86 -23.81
CA LEU A 10 0.91 17.65 -23.16
C LEU A 10 0.85 17.90 -21.66
N GLN A 11 -0.20 17.40 -21.01
CA GLN A 11 -0.13 17.11 -19.59
C GLN A 11 1.12 16.23 -19.38
N PRO A 12 2.00 16.55 -18.42
CA PRO A 12 3.10 15.65 -18.09
C PRO A 12 2.49 14.31 -17.67
N ALA A 13 2.79 13.28 -18.46
CA ALA A 13 2.41 11.91 -18.16
C ALA A 13 2.89 11.57 -16.73
N PRO A 14 2.06 10.93 -15.90
CA PRO A 14 2.56 10.39 -14.64
C PRO A 14 3.73 9.43 -14.90
N PRO A 15 4.71 9.33 -14.00
CA PRO A 15 5.87 8.46 -14.18
C PRO A 15 5.42 7.00 -14.45
N PRO A 16 6.11 6.26 -15.33
CA PRO A 16 5.70 4.92 -15.79
C PRO A 16 5.80 3.79 -14.74
N ASP A 17 5.85 4.11 -13.44
CA ASP A 17 6.01 3.13 -12.35
C ASP A 17 4.71 2.84 -11.57
N ALA A 18 3.56 3.32 -12.04
CA ALA A 18 2.27 2.81 -11.60
C ALA A 18 1.83 1.72 -12.59
N PRO A 19 1.74 0.43 -12.18
CA PRO A 19 1.04 -0.53 -13.03
C PRO A 19 -0.38 0.00 -13.20
N ALA A 20 -0.78 0.19 -14.47
CA ALA A 20 -2.13 0.58 -14.86
C ALA A 20 -3.18 -0.24 -14.08
N PRO A 21 -4.38 0.32 -13.76
CA PRO A 21 -5.44 -0.45 -13.13
C PRO A 21 -5.95 -1.49 -14.14
N ALA A 22 -5.25 -2.63 -14.22
CA ALA A 22 -5.74 -3.80 -14.89
C ALA A 22 -7.03 -4.18 -14.16
N VAL A 23 -8.16 -3.91 -14.82
CA VAL A 23 -9.47 -4.46 -14.51
C VAL A 23 -9.39 -5.98 -14.56
N SER A 24 -8.79 -6.58 -13.54
CA SER A 24 -8.62 -8.03 -13.43
C SER A 24 -9.78 -8.55 -12.61
N THR A 25 -10.73 -9.19 -13.26
CA THR A 25 -11.88 -9.87 -12.64
C THR A 25 -11.45 -11.20 -11.97
N ALA A 26 -10.34 -11.22 -11.24
CA ALA A 26 -10.06 -12.30 -10.29
C ALA A 26 -10.82 -11.99 -8.98
N PRO A 27 -11.04 -12.95 -8.06
CA PRO A 27 -11.51 -12.64 -6.72
C PRO A 27 -10.40 -11.89 -5.97
N ASN A 28 -10.19 -10.64 -6.35
CA ASN A 28 -9.22 -9.74 -5.77
C ASN A 28 -9.80 -9.33 -4.42
N GLY A 29 -9.05 -9.57 -3.35
CA GLY A 29 -9.39 -8.93 -2.09
C GLY A 29 -8.70 -7.59 -2.01
N GLN A 30 -9.37 -6.65 -1.36
CA GLN A 30 -8.79 -5.37 -0.99
C GLN A 30 -8.91 -5.19 0.53
N MET A 31 -7.88 -4.61 1.12
CA MET A 31 -7.84 -4.20 2.51
C MET A 31 -7.37 -2.76 2.55
N GLU A 32 -8.20 -1.88 3.06
CA GLU A 32 -7.81 -0.51 3.36
C GLU A 32 -7.32 -0.44 4.79
N VAL A 33 -6.19 0.22 4.98
CA VAL A 33 -5.54 0.35 6.27
C VAL A 33 -5.25 1.82 6.51
N ALA A 34 -5.75 2.34 7.62
CA ALA A 34 -5.48 3.68 8.11
C ALA A 34 -4.89 3.57 9.51
N ALA A 35 -3.78 4.26 9.76
CA ALA A 35 -3.19 4.30 11.09
C ALA A 35 -2.37 5.57 11.28
N ARG A 36 -2.33 6.06 12.52
CA ARG A 36 -1.47 7.19 12.89
C ARG A 36 -0.08 6.68 13.25
N VAL A 37 0.91 7.05 12.46
CA VAL A 37 2.31 6.63 12.61
C VAL A 37 3.17 7.87 12.89
N ASP A 38 4.07 7.76 13.85
CA ASP A 38 5.06 8.77 14.22
C ASP A 38 6.44 8.10 14.14
N GLY A 39 7.19 8.36 13.05
CA GLY A 39 8.45 7.65 12.76
C GLY A 39 8.27 6.44 11.85
N SER A 40 8.74 5.26 12.26
CA SER A 40 8.79 4.07 11.39
C SER A 40 7.98 2.91 11.96
N ALA A 41 7.12 2.32 11.13
CA ALA A 41 6.30 1.16 11.49
C ALA A 41 6.27 0.11 10.37
N ILE A 42 6.09 -1.15 10.73
CA ILE A 42 5.82 -2.26 9.82
C ILE A 42 4.39 -2.71 10.06
N PHE A 43 3.57 -2.67 9.02
CA PHE A 43 2.28 -3.32 9.00
C PHE A 43 2.43 -4.77 8.55
N ILE A 44 1.93 -5.69 9.34
CA ILE A 44 2.01 -7.13 9.13
C ILE A 44 0.59 -7.64 8.93
N ALA A 45 0.31 -8.29 7.81
CA ALA A 45 -0.97 -8.92 7.55
C ALA A 45 -0.79 -10.28 6.88
N GLY A 46 -1.63 -11.23 7.24
CA GLY A 46 -1.62 -12.55 6.62
C GLY A 46 -2.97 -13.23 6.80
N PRO A 47 -3.20 -14.37 6.14
CA PRO A 47 -4.45 -15.10 6.29
C PRO A 47 -4.53 -15.91 7.58
N ALA A 48 -3.38 -16.24 8.18
CA ALA A 48 -3.30 -17.00 9.43
C ALA A 48 -3.24 -16.12 10.68
N ALA A 49 -2.96 -14.82 10.53
CA ALA A 49 -2.73 -13.90 11.64
C ALA A 49 -3.53 -12.61 11.46
N ALA A 50 -4.08 -12.09 12.55
CA ALA A 50 -4.74 -10.80 12.55
C ALA A 50 -3.74 -9.69 12.12
N PRO A 51 -4.19 -8.75 11.28
CA PRO A 51 -3.34 -7.65 10.85
C PRO A 51 -2.93 -6.80 12.06
N ARG A 52 -1.64 -6.45 12.13
CA ARG A 52 -1.05 -5.71 13.26
C ARG A 52 0.04 -4.76 12.78
N PHE A 53 0.33 -3.77 13.61
CA PHE A 53 1.44 -2.85 13.41
C PHE A 53 2.55 -3.13 14.40
N GLU A 54 3.78 -3.09 13.92
CA GLU A 54 4.99 -3.19 14.71
C GLU A 54 5.76 -1.88 14.57
N VAL A 55 6.03 -1.19 15.68
CA VAL A 55 6.76 0.08 15.66
C VAL A 55 8.24 -0.20 15.70
N LEU A 56 8.98 0.32 14.73
CA LEU A 56 10.45 0.22 14.70
C LEU A 56 11.09 1.43 15.36
N ALA A 57 10.53 2.62 15.15
CA ALA A 57 11.04 3.87 15.69
C ALA A 57 9.92 4.88 15.91
N GLY A 58 10.02 5.69 16.97
CA GLY A 58 9.07 6.73 17.31
C GLY A 58 7.97 6.28 18.28
N GLN A 59 6.76 6.82 18.14
CA GLN A 59 5.63 6.52 19.04
C GLN A 59 4.82 5.30 18.59
N PRO A 60 4.11 4.62 19.52
CA PRO A 60 3.21 3.53 19.19
C PRO A 60 2.12 3.96 18.20
N VAL A 61 1.93 3.14 17.16
CA VAL A 61 0.89 3.37 16.16
C VAL A 61 -0.47 3.39 16.83
N SER A 62 -1.25 4.45 16.55
CA SER A 62 -2.55 4.70 17.19
C SER A 62 -3.64 4.95 16.14
N GLY A 63 -4.90 4.84 16.51
CA GLY A 63 -6.02 5.09 15.59
C GLY A 63 -6.02 4.14 14.38
N VAL A 64 -5.67 2.87 14.61
CA VAL A 64 -5.66 1.84 13.58
C VAL A 64 -7.09 1.51 13.18
N SER A 65 -7.40 1.71 11.90
CA SER A 65 -8.64 1.32 11.25
C SER A 65 -8.32 0.46 10.05
N ILE A 66 -8.84 -0.77 10.04
CA ILE A 66 -8.61 -1.74 8.98
C ILE A 66 -9.97 -2.15 8.44
N THR A 67 -10.16 -1.99 7.14
CA THR A 67 -11.39 -2.31 6.44
C THR A 67 -11.12 -3.37 5.38
N GLY A 68 -11.78 -4.51 5.51
CA GLY A 68 -11.48 -5.71 4.71
C GLY A 68 -10.50 -6.63 5.43
N LEU A 69 -10.51 -7.92 5.08
CA LEU A 69 -9.65 -8.94 5.67
C LEU A 69 -8.81 -9.63 4.59
N PRO A 70 -7.56 -10.02 4.91
CA PRO A 70 -6.76 -10.86 4.03
C PRO A 70 -7.51 -12.14 3.68
N ALA A 71 -7.59 -12.47 2.38
CA ALA A 71 -8.12 -13.76 1.97
C ALA A 71 -6.99 -14.81 1.93
N ALA A 72 -7.25 -16.00 2.46
CA ALA A 72 -6.30 -17.12 2.40
C ALA A 72 -5.92 -17.50 0.97
N GLY A 73 -4.64 -17.72 0.69
CA GLY A 73 -4.14 -18.13 -0.63
C GLY A 73 -3.85 -16.99 -1.61
N ALA A 74 -3.77 -15.75 -1.14
CA ALA A 74 -3.36 -14.61 -1.96
C ALA A 74 -1.86 -14.70 -2.37
N ALA A 75 -1.59 -14.76 -3.67
CA ALA A 75 -0.24 -15.03 -4.21
C ALA A 75 0.54 -13.75 -4.56
N THR A 76 -0.13 -12.67 -4.92
CA THR A 76 0.53 -11.38 -5.20
C THR A 76 -0.18 -10.27 -4.45
N TRP A 77 0.58 -9.51 -3.67
CA TRP A 77 0.10 -8.35 -2.93
C TRP A 77 0.71 -7.08 -3.50
N THR A 78 -0.11 -6.05 -3.61
CA THR A 78 0.28 -4.73 -4.09
C THR A 78 -0.19 -3.69 -3.08
N VAL A 79 0.68 -2.76 -2.72
CA VAL A 79 0.34 -1.64 -1.84
C VAL A 79 0.14 -0.39 -2.67
N THR A 80 -0.92 0.34 -2.39
CA THR A 80 -1.19 1.66 -2.97
C THR A 80 -1.31 2.64 -1.81
N ARG A 81 -0.38 3.59 -1.72
CA ARG A 81 -0.48 4.69 -0.75
C ARG A 81 -1.62 5.61 -1.19
N LEU A 82 -2.56 5.86 -0.28
CA LEU A 82 -3.66 6.80 -0.47
C LEU A 82 -3.35 8.14 0.21
N ASP A 83 -2.76 8.09 1.41
CA ASP A 83 -2.49 9.24 2.25
C ASP A 83 -1.25 9.00 3.15
N GLY A 84 -0.57 10.07 3.53
CA GLY A 84 0.60 10.05 4.42
C GLY A 84 1.84 10.70 3.81
N ARG A 85 2.58 11.43 4.65
CA ARG A 85 3.78 12.21 4.27
C ARG A 85 5.01 11.37 3.91
N GLY A 86 5.07 10.13 4.39
CA GLY A 86 6.22 9.24 4.29
C GLY A 86 6.14 8.24 3.14
N THR A 87 7.01 7.24 3.21
CA THR A 87 7.11 6.16 2.21
C THR A 87 6.39 4.92 2.71
N VAL A 88 5.53 4.34 1.86
CA VAL A 88 4.87 3.06 2.12
C VAL A 88 5.29 2.09 1.03
N ALA A 89 5.97 1.01 1.41
CA ALA A 89 6.44 0.01 0.47
C ALA A 89 6.30 -1.40 1.08
N ILE A 90 6.07 -2.41 0.23
CA ILE A 90 6.11 -3.80 0.69
C ILE A 90 7.57 -4.15 0.97
N ALA A 91 7.88 -4.37 2.25
CA ALA A 91 9.21 -4.81 2.67
C ALA A 91 9.39 -6.32 2.48
N GLU A 92 8.32 -7.10 2.65
CA GLU A 92 8.36 -8.55 2.45
C GLU A 92 7.05 -9.04 1.83
N GLN A 93 7.16 -9.78 0.73
CA GLN A 93 6.00 -10.39 0.09
C GLN A 93 5.57 -11.67 0.80
N PRO A 94 4.26 -11.97 0.81
CA PRO A 94 3.75 -13.21 1.36
C PRO A 94 4.20 -14.38 0.51
N SER A 95 4.85 -15.33 1.16
CA SER A 95 5.33 -16.56 0.56
C SER A 95 5.02 -17.75 1.47
N ALA A 96 5.06 -18.96 0.91
CA ALA A 96 4.89 -20.18 1.71
C ALA A 96 5.91 -20.27 2.86
N ALA A 97 7.11 -19.72 2.67
CA ALA A 97 8.17 -19.65 3.69
C ALA A 97 7.81 -18.75 4.90
N ASN A 98 6.99 -17.71 4.69
CA ASN A 98 6.56 -16.78 5.75
C ASN A 98 5.07 -16.94 6.11
N GLY A 99 4.48 -18.10 5.83
CA GLY A 99 3.08 -18.40 6.14
C GLY A 99 2.06 -17.50 5.42
N PHE A 100 2.38 -17.05 4.20
CA PHE A 100 1.57 -16.10 3.43
C PHE A 100 1.36 -14.74 4.13
N THR A 101 2.36 -14.28 4.89
CA THR A 101 2.32 -12.98 5.58
C THR A 101 3.02 -11.89 4.76
N VAL A 102 2.32 -10.80 4.46
CA VAL A 102 2.87 -9.57 3.87
C VAL A 102 3.37 -8.63 4.97
N ARG A 103 4.51 -7.99 4.74
CA ARG A 103 5.04 -6.92 5.59
C ARG A 103 5.19 -5.65 4.77
N VAL A 104 4.53 -4.59 5.20
CA VAL A 104 4.56 -3.28 4.58
C VAL A 104 5.31 -2.34 5.51
N ARG A 105 6.42 -1.77 5.06
CA ARG A 105 7.16 -0.76 5.80
C ARG A 105 6.60 0.61 5.51
N ILE A 106 6.38 1.36 6.58
CA ILE A 106 5.98 2.75 6.60
C ILE A 106 7.12 3.52 7.26
N ASP A 107 7.66 4.49 6.54
CA ASP A 107 8.79 5.30 6.99
C ASP A 107 8.43 6.78 6.92
N ASP A 108 8.34 7.44 8.08
CA ASP A 108 8.08 8.87 8.24
C ASP A 108 9.36 9.59 8.70
N PRO A 109 10.18 10.14 7.78
CA PRO A 109 11.44 10.77 8.12
C PRO A 109 11.27 12.17 8.77
N LYS A 110 10.06 12.76 8.72
CA LYS A 110 9.77 14.07 9.32
C LYS A 110 9.07 13.87 10.65
N GLY A 111 9.75 14.14 11.77
CA GLY A 111 9.18 13.96 13.11
C GLY A 111 7.78 14.57 13.27
N GLY A 112 6.88 13.84 13.93
CA GLY A 112 5.51 14.25 14.22
C GLY A 112 4.45 13.37 13.54
N ALA A 113 3.55 12.84 14.35
CA ALA A 113 2.58 11.82 13.99
C ALA A 113 1.64 12.24 12.85
N ASP A 114 1.60 11.45 11.78
CA ASP A 114 0.72 11.63 10.63
C ASP A 114 -0.25 10.46 10.46
N THR A 115 -1.33 10.68 9.73
CA THR A 115 -2.25 9.60 9.37
C THR A 115 -1.80 8.99 8.05
N TYR A 116 -1.43 7.72 8.09
CA TYR A 116 -1.09 6.95 6.91
C TYR A 116 -2.30 6.15 6.48
N ARG A 117 -2.76 6.36 5.25
CA ARG A 117 -3.78 5.49 4.63
C ARG A 117 -3.20 4.82 3.40
N PHE A 118 -3.35 3.52 3.33
CA PHE A 118 -2.92 2.73 2.19
C PHE A 118 -3.90 1.59 1.94
N ARG A 119 -4.02 1.23 0.67
CA ARG A 119 -4.84 0.11 0.23
C ARG A 119 -3.92 -1.02 -0.22
N LEU A 120 -4.11 -2.17 0.40
CA LEU A 120 -3.53 -3.43 -0.02
C LEU A 120 -4.51 -4.14 -0.92
N ASN A 121 -4.02 -4.56 -2.09
CA ASN A 121 -4.78 -5.33 -3.06
C ASN A 121 -4.05 -6.64 -3.27
N TRP A 122 -4.79 -7.73 -3.40
CA TRP A 122 -4.18 -9.01 -3.73
C TRP A 122 -5.00 -9.79 -4.74
N ARG A 123 -4.29 -10.58 -5.54
CA ARG A 123 -4.88 -11.59 -6.43
C ARG A 123 -4.60 -12.99 -5.90
N ARG A 124 -5.63 -13.82 -5.95
CA ARG A 124 -5.50 -15.27 -5.83
C ARG A 124 -5.06 -15.85 -7.17
#